data_AF-A0A9W5Y9V8-F1
#
_entry.id   AF-A0A9W5Y9V8-F1
#
_cell.length_a   1.000
_cell.length_b   1.000
_cell.length_c   1.000
_cell.angle_alpha   90.00
_cell.angle_beta   90.00
_cell.angle_gamma   90.00
#
_symmetry.space_group_name_H-M   'P 1'
#
loop_
_entity.id
_entity.type
_entity.pdbx_description
1 polymer ?
#
loop_
_entity_poly.entity_id
_entity_poly.type
_entity_poly.pdbx_seq_one_letter_code
_entity_poly.pdbx_strand_id
1 'polypeptide(L)'
;MPLQVIIVTVLIDQIVKAKEKQDNLKKISVVIGAFFTETGVRAISNMACFNLNFKEISEKLRIGNGWSDKDFLKAVKEFKESEIIVDSKSGDLNELREFIFSNKQNILSMFENQTLLEHNSFTDMLWALYHIYDELSYREDLNNIPNEDLVHLSADIKRCYKQMIVEWIYYMNYLKREYPFLYSLAVRKNPFTKQAVLNKS
;
A
#
# COMPACT_ATOMS: atom_id res chain seq x y z
N MET A 1 36.87 -15.79 33.84
CA MET A 1 35.89 -16.85 33.53
C MET A 1 34.44 -16.34 33.50
N PRO A 2 33.87 -15.65 34.52
CA PRO A 2 32.45 -15.25 34.51
C PRO A 2 32.10 -14.20 33.43
N LEU A 3 32.98 -13.22 33.22
CA LEU A 3 32.77 -12.12 32.26
C LEU A 3 32.69 -12.61 30.81
N GLN A 4 33.51 -13.61 30.44
CA GLN A 4 33.57 -14.14 29.08
C GLN A 4 32.29 -14.89 28.70
N VAL A 5 31.70 -15.63 29.65
CA VAL A 5 30.40 -16.29 29.46
C VAL A 5 29.30 -15.25 29.26
N ILE A 6 29.26 -14.19 30.08
CA ILE A 6 28.28 -13.10 29.94
C ILE A 6 28.38 -12.43 28.56
N ILE A 7 29.60 -12.09 28.12
CA ILE A 7 29.82 -11.45 26.82
C ILE A 7 29.35 -12.37 25.68
N VAL A 8 29.72 -13.65 25.72
CA VAL A 8 29.31 -14.62 24.69
C VAL A 8 27.79 -14.80 24.69
N THR A 9 27.14 -14.89 25.85
CA THR A 9 25.67 -15.00 25.93
C THR A 9 24.97 -13.76 25.37
N VAL A 10 25.44 -12.55 25.68
CA VAL A 10 24.88 -11.30 25.11
C VAL A 10 25.07 -11.22 23.60
N LEU A 11 26.25 -11.61 23.10
CA LEU A 11 26.51 -11.64 21.66
C LEU A 11 25.64 -12.67 20.94
N ILE A 12 25.49 -13.87 21.49
CA ILE A 12 24.60 -14.91 20.95
C ILE A 12 23.15 -14.40 20.94
N ASP A 13 22.67 -13.80 22.03
CA ASP A 13 21.32 -13.26 22.13
C ASP A 13 21.06 -12.17 21.08
N GLN A 14 22.03 -11.29 20.82
CA GLN A 14 21.93 -10.28 19.75
C GLN A 14 21.87 -10.91 18.35
N ILE A 15 22.69 -11.95 18.11
CA ILE A 15 22.69 -12.66 16.82
C ILE A 15 21.35 -13.38 16.61
N VAL A 16 20.84 -14.06 17.63
CA VAL A 16 19.53 -14.75 17.60
C VAL A 16 18.42 -13.73 17.31
N LYS A 17 18.38 -12.62 18.05
CA LYS A 17 17.39 -11.54 17.83
C LYS A 17 17.48 -10.93 16.44
N ALA A 18 18.69 -10.72 15.90
CA ALA A 18 18.88 -10.20 14.56
C ALA A 18 18.33 -11.17 13.50
N LYS A 19 18.56 -12.48 13.70
CA LYS A 19 18.07 -13.53 12.81
C LYS A 19 16.53 -13.64 12.86
N GLU A 20 15.95 -13.66 14.06
CA GLU A 20 14.50 -13.66 14.26
C GLU A 20 13.83 -12.45 13.60
N LYS A 21 14.41 -11.25 13.77
CA LYS A 21 13.91 -10.03 13.12
C LYS A 21 13.96 -10.15 11.59
N GLN A 22 15.02 -10.70 11.03
CA GLN A 22 15.13 -10.91 9.59
C GLN A 22 14.09 -11.90 9.08
N ASP A 23 13.84 -12.99 9.80
CA ASP A 23 12.87 -14.01 9.41
C ASP A 23 11.43 -13.48 9.54
N ASN A 24 11.13 -12.65 10.54
CA ASN A 24 9.86 -11.96 10.67
C ASN A 24 9.62 -10.98 9.52
N LEU A 25 10.63 -10.18 9.15
CA LEU A 25 10.53 -9.25 8.00
C LEU A 25 10.21 -9.99 6.70
N LYS A 26 10.82 -11.17 6.48
CA LYS A 26 10.51 -12.00 5.30
C LYS A 26 9.07 -12.50 5.32
N LYS A 27 8.58 -13.00 6.47
CA LYS A 27 7.19 -13.45 6.62
C LYS A 27 6.20 -12.33 6.35
N ILE A 28 6.39 -11.16 6.96
CA ILE A 28 5.55 -9.96 6.73
C ILE A 28 5.54 -9.61 5.24
N SER A 29 6.70 -9.59 4.61
CA SER A 29 6.82 -9.16 3.21
C SER A 29 6.15 -10.13 2.24
N VAL A 30 6.06 -11.42 2.56
CA VAL A 30 5.23 -12.40 1.81
C VAL A 30 3.74 -12.08 1.92
N VAL A 31 3.26 -11.75 3.13
CA VAL A 31 1.86 -11.37 3.38
C VAL A 31 1.51 -10.08 2.64
N ILE A 32 2.36 -9.05 2.74
CA ILE A 32 2.24 -7.80 1.99
C ILE A 32 2.21 -8.07 0.48
N GLY A 33 3.06 -8.98 -0.01
CA GLY A 33 3.08 -9.37 -1.41
C GLY A 33 1.81 -10.07 -1.89
N ALA A 34 1.24 -10.94 -1.08
CA ALA A 34 -0.06 -11.56 -1.34
C ALA A 34 -1.16 -10.48 -1.43
N PHE A 35 -1.21 -9.57 -0.45
CA PHE A 35 -2.16 -8.45 -0.46
C PHE A 35 -2.04 -7.59 -1.72
N PHE A 36 -0.83 -7.17 -2.11
CA PHE A 36 -0.68 -6.32 -3.31
C PHE A 36 -1.02 -7.05 -4.62
N THR A 37 -0.76 -8.35 -4.67
CA THR A 37 -1.09 -9.19 -5.84
C THR A 37 -2.59 -9.38 -5.98
N GLU A 38 -3.30 -9.59 -4.87
CA GLU A 38 -4.74 -9.87 -4.89
C GLU A 38 -5.58 -8.59 -4.90
N THR A 39 -5.30 -7.64 -4.02
CA THR A 39 -6.19 -6.49 -3.76
C THR A 39 -5.47 -5.15 -3.96
N GLY A 40 -4.25 -5.00 -3.45
CA GLY A 40 -3.60 -3.69 -3.30
C GLY A 40 -3.38 -2.92 -4.60
N VAL A 41 -2.88 -3.56 -5.66
CA VAL A 41 -2.68 -2.86 -6.96
C VAL A 41 -4.01 -2.41 -7.55
N ARG A 42 -5.06 -3.24 -7.46
CA ARG A 42 -6.40 -2.90 -7.96
C ARG A 42 -7.04 -1.79 -7.13
N ALA A 43 -6.82 -1.76 -5.82
CA ALA A 43 -7.28 -0.70 -4.94
C ALA A 43 -6.64 0.65 -5.31
N ILE A 44 -5.32 0.67 -5.56
CA ILE A 44 -4.62 1.86 -6.06
C ILE A 44 -5.22 2.32 -7.39
N SER A 45 -5.46 1.41 -8.33
CA SER A 45 -6.07 1.76 -9.62
C SER A 45 -7.49 2.31 -9.50
N ASN A 46 -8.35 1.73 -8.65
CA ASN A 46 -9.70 2.24 -8.41
C ASN A 46 -9.68 3.63 -7.76
N MET A 47 -8.76 3.86 -6.82
CA MET A 47 -8.63 5.17 -6.18
C MET A 47 -7.96 6.23 -7.07
N ALA A 48 -7.21 5.82 -8.10
CA ALA A 48 -6.54 6.75 -9.01
C ALA A 48 -7.52 7.64 -9.80
N CYS A 49 -8.74 7.18 -10.06
CA CYS A 49 -9.78 7.97 -10.74
C CYS A 49 -10.23 9.21 -9.95
N PHE A 50 -10.01 9.23 -8.63
CA PHE A 50 -10.32 10.37 -7.77
C PHE A 50 -9.16 11.37 -7.68
N ASN A 51 -7.99 11.05 -8.24
CA ASN A 51 -6.80 11.90 -8.18
C ASN A 51 -6.76 12.89 -9.36
N LEU A 52 -7.05 14.16 -9.09
CA LEU A 52 -7.10 15.22 -10.10
C LEU A 52 -5.74 15.52 -10.73
N ASN A 53 -4.64 15.34 -9.99
CA ASN A 53 -3.29 15.52 -10.50
C ASN A 53 -2.56 14.19 -10.79
N PHE A 54 -3.31 13.13 -11.12
CA PHE A 54 -2.76 11.80 -11.42
C PHE A 54 -1.61 11.82 -12.42
N LYS A 55 -1.69 12.63 -13.48
CA LYS A 55 -0.63 12.69 -14.51
C LYS A 55 0.72 13.09 -13.92
N GLU A 56 0.77 14.12 -13.08
CA GLU A 56 2.00 14.58 -12.42
C GLU A 56 2.57 13.51 -11.49
N ILE A 57 1.69 12.86 -10.73
CA ILE A 57 2.06 11.80 -9.79
C ILE A 57 2.55 10.55 -10.51
N SER A 58 1.91 10.18 -11.62
CA SER A 58 2.27 9.01 -12.41
C SER A 58 3.67 9.10 -13.00
N GLU A 59 4.15 10.31 -13.33
CA GLU A 59 5.50 10.54 -13.88
C GLU A 59 6.58 10.25 -12.85
N LYS A 60 6.34 10.60 -11.58
CA LYS A 60 7.24 10.32 -10.45
C LYS A 60 7.26 8.84 -10.06
N LEU A 61 6.21 8.09 -10.40
CA LEU A 61 6.00 6.68 -10.02
C LEU A 61 6.19 5.69 -11.18
N ARG A 62 6.92 6.09 -12.24
CA ARG A 62 7.34 5.19 -13.33
C ARG A 62 8.49 4.27 -12.89
N ILE A 63 8.19 3.38 -11.95
CA ILE A 63 9.09 2.33 -11.49
C ILE A 63 9.47 1.45 -12.68
N GLY A 64 10.77 1.29 -12.91
CA GLY A 64 11.32 0.54 -14.03
C GLY A 64 12.40 -0.45 -13.59
N ASN A 65 12.82 -1.32 -14.52
CA ASN A 65 13.80 -2.38 -14.22
C ASN A 65 15.15 -1.83 -13.70
N GLY A 66 15.53 -0.61 -14.09
CA GLY A 66 16.78 0.04 -13.69
C GLY A 66 16.83 0.64 -12.28
N TRP A 67 15.72 0.69 -11.54
CA TRP A 67 15.64 1.39 -10.25
C TRP A 67 16.50 0.75 -9.16
N SER A 68 17.48 1.47 -8.60
CA SER A 68 18.21 1.05 -7.41
C SER A 68 17.41 1.29 -6.13
N ASP A 69 17.85 0.71 -5.00
CA ASP A 69 17.28 0.98 -3.67
C ASP A 69 17.22 2.49 -3.36
N LYS A 70 18.19 3.27 -3.85
CA LYS A 70 18.22 4.74 -3.69
C LYS A 70 17.09 5.42 -4.46
N ASP A 71 16.75 4.91 -5.64
CA ASP A 71 15.66 5.44 -6.46
C ASP A 71 14.30 5.21 -5.78
N PHE A 72 14.09 4.05 -5.17
CA PHE A 72 12.89 3.78 -4.37
C PHE A 72 12.76 4.74 -3.18
N LEU A 73 13.84 4.93 -2.41
CA LEU A 73 13.82 5.85 -1.26
C LEU A 73 13.58 7.30 -1.68
N LYS A 74 14.19 7.72 -2.79
CA LYS A 74 13.96 9.04 -3.39
C LYS A 74 12.49 9.21 -3.81
N ALA A 75 11.92 8.22 -4.48
CA ALA A 75 10.52 8.26 -4.92
C ALA A 75 9.54 8.32 -3.73
N VAL A 76 9.77 7.56 -2.65
CA VAL A 76 8.95 7.67 -1.43
C VAL A 76 9.00 9.08 -0.86
N LYS A 77 10.20 9.67 -0.77
CA LYS A 77 10.38 11.02 -0.24
C LYS A 77 9.64 12.06 -1.09
N GLU A 78 9.91 12.06 -2.39
CA GLU A 78 9.28 12.99 -3.34
C GLU A 78 7.75 12.83 -3.37
N PHE A 79 7.25 11.59 -3.28
CA PHE A 79 5.82 11.32 -3.23
C PHE A 79 5.17 11.82 -1.94
N LYS A 80 5.82 11.63 -0.79
CA LYS A 80 5.30 12.12 0.50
C LYS A 80 5.19 13.65 0.53
N GLU A 81 6.17 14.34 -0.05
CA GLU A 81 6.25 15.80 -0.19
C GLU A 81 5.31 16.34 -1.30
N SER A 82 4.89 15.50 -2.24
CA SER A 82 3.98 15.91 -3.30
C SER A 82 2.58 16.20 -2.78
N GLU A 83 1.99 17.27 -3.32
CA GLU A 83 0.57 17.56 -3.14
C GLU A 83 -0.24 16.55 -3.96
N ILE A 84 -1.15 15.85 -3.29
CA ILE A 84 -2.11 14.94 -3.94
C ILE A 84 -3.48 15.58 -3.81
N ILE A 85 -4.14 15.82 -4.93
CA ILE A 85 -5.45 16.47 -5.00
C ILE A 85 -6.47 15.38 -5.31
N VAL A 86 -7.34 15.09 -4.34
CA VAL A 86 -8.39 14.08 -4.46
C VAL A 86 -9.75 14.75 -4.38
N ASP A 87 -10.64 14.36 -5.27
CA ASP A 87 -12.05 14.75 -5.27
C ASP A 87 -12.92 13.50 -5.45
N SER A 88 -13.73 13.17 -4.43
CA SER A 88 -14.65 12.03 -4.46
C SER A 88 -15.70 12.14 -5.56
N LYS A 89 -15.92 13.34 -6.12
CA LYS A 89 -16.85 13.57 -7.25
C LYS A 89 -16.24 13.29 -8.61
N SER A 90 -14.92 13.13 -8.73
CA SER A 90 -14.27 12.97 -10.05
C SER A 90 -14.25 11.53 -10.57
N GLY A 91 -14.67 10.56 -9.76
CA GLY A 91 -14.75 9.14 -10.10
C GLY A 91 -16.09 8.52 -9.68
N ASP A 92 -16.24 7.21 -9.92
CA ASP A 92 -17.45 6.47 -9.55
C ASP A 92 -17.33 5.86 -8.15
N LEU A 93 -18.05 6.43 -7.19
CA LEU A 93 -18.11 5.94 -5.82
C LEU A 93 -18.83 4.59 -5.70
N ASN A 94 -19.76 4.25 -6.61
CA ASN A 94 -20.40 2.94 -6.61
C ASN A 94 -19.40 1.87 -7.02
N GLU A 95 -18.57 2.14 -8.03
CA GLU A 95 -17.52 1.22 -8.44
C GLU A 95 -16.49 1.00 -7.32
N LEU A 96 -16.07 2.08 -6.64
CA LEU A 96 -15.19 1.97 -5.47
C LEU A 96 -15.84 1.13 -4.36
N ARG A 97 -17.13 1.35 -4.07
CA ARG A 97 -17.88 0.57 -3.08
C ARG A 97 -17.91 -0.91 -3.45
N GLU A 98 -18.30 -1.25 -4.68
CA GLU A 98 -18.38 -2.63 -5.16
C GLU A 98 -17.01 -3.33 -5.09
N PHE A 99 -15.93 -2.63 -5.48
CA PHE A 99 -14.58 -3.13 -5.37
C PHE A 99 -14.19 -3.43 -3.92
N ILE A 100 -14.40 -2.48 -3.00
CA ILE A 100 -14.02 -2.66 -1.59
C ILE A 100 -14.87 -3.76 -0.95
N PHE A 101 -16.17 -3.81 -1.23
CA PHE A 101 -17.08 -4.81 -0.68
C PHE A 101 -16.74 -6.22 -1.14
N SER A 102 -16.45 -6.39 -2.43
CA SER A 102 -16.01 -7.68 -2.98
C SER A 102 -14.64 -8.14 -2.42
N ASN A 103 -13.85 -7.22 -1.87
CA ASN A 103 -12.56 -7.53 -1.23
C ASN A 103 -12.60 -7.49 0.30
N LYS A 104 -13.77 -7.33 0.93
CA LYS A 104 -13.92 -7.22 2.39
C LYS A 104 -13.21 -8.35 3.13
N GLN A 105 -13.46 -9.59 2.72
CA GLN A 105 -12.88 -10.76 3.39
C GLN A 105 -11.35 -10.78 3.28
N ASN A 106 -10.79 -10.34 2.14
CA ASN A 106 -9.34 -10.24 1.95
C ASN A 106 -8.73 -9.15 2.83
N ILE A 107 -9.43 -8.04 3.06
CA ILE A 107 -8.98 -6.97 3.95
C ILE A 107 -9.03 -7.46 5.41
N LEU A 108 -10.14 -8.08 5.81
CA LEU A 108 -10.33 -8.58 7.18
C LEU A 108 -9.34 -9.69 7.55
N SER A 109 -9.06 -10.61 6.64
CA SER A 109 -8.09 -11.70 6.90
C SER A 109 -6.67 -11.20 7.16
N MET A 110 -6.30 -9.99 6.67
CA MET A 110 -5.00 -9.40 6.96
C MET A 110 -4.86 -9.03 8.45
N PHE A 111 -5.96 -8.60 9.10
CA PHE A 111 -5.95 -8.27 10.54
C PHE A 111 -5.79 -9.50 11.44
N GLU A 112 -6.02 -10.71 10.93
CA GLU A 112 -5.79 -11.95 11.67
C GLU A 112 -4.28 -12.26 11.83
N ASN A 113 -3.42 -11.62 11.04
CA ASN A 113 -1.98 -11.84 11.08
C ASN A 113 -1.30 -10.98 12.16
N GLN A 114 -1.00 -11.58 13.31
CA GLN A 114 -0.36 -10.90 14.44
C GLN A 114 0.98 -10.23 14.08
N THR A 115 1.78 -10.86 13.21
CA THR A 115 3.08 -10.31 12.79
C THR A 115 2.91 -9.06 11.92
N LEU A 116 1.79 -8.94 11.22
CA LEU A 116 1.45 -7.76 10.43
C LEU A 116 1.01 -6.60 11.34
N LEU A 117 0.27 -6.89 12.42
CA LEU A 117 -0.20 -5.88 13.38
C LEU A 117 0.94 -5.14 14.08
N GLU A 118 2.11 -5.78 14.22
CA GLU A 118 3.33 -5.13 14.75
C GLU A 118 3.96 -4.16 13.74
N HIS A 119 3.57 -4.22 12.45
CA HIS A 119 4.06 -3.34 11.40
C HIS A 119 3.14 -2.12 11.25
N ASN A 120 3.42 -1.08 12.04
CA ASN A 120 2.56 0.10 12.18
C ASN A 120 2.10 0.69 10.84
N SER A 121 3.00 0.93 9.87
CA SER A 121 2.60 1.64 8.64
C SER A 121 1.70 0.85 7.69
N PHE A 122 1.86 -0.48 7.63
CA PHE A 122 1.00 -1.33 6.80
C PHE A 122 -0.35 -1.55 7.47
N THR A 123 -0.35 -1.73 8.79
CA THR A 123 -1.59 -1.82 9.57
C THR A 123 -2.38 -0.52 9.51
N ASP A 124 -1.73 0.65 9.59
CA ASP A 124 -2.36 1.96 9.39
C ASP A 124 -2.98 2.07 7.99
N MET A 125 -2.28 1.58 6.96
CA MET A 125 -2.79 1.52 5.59
C MET A 125 -4.04 0.64 5.46
N LEU A 126 -4.03 -0.55 6.07
CA LEU A 126 -5.21 -1.42 6.09
C LEU A 126 -6.38 -0.75 6.82
N TRP A 127 -6.15 -0.06 7.93
CA TRP A 127 -7.17 0.72 8.62
C TRP A 127 -7.73 1.82 7.74
N ALA A 128 -6.90 2.56 7.01
CA ALA A 128 -7.38 3.58 6.08
C ALA A 128 -8.25 2.98 4.96
N LEU A 129 -7.90 1.80 4.45
CA LEU A 129 -8.72 1.09 3.46
C LEU A 129 -10.05 0.58 4.07
N TYR A 130 -10.00 0.06 5.29
CA TYR A 130 -11.18 -0.38 6.02
C TYR A 130 -12.10 0.77 6.41
N HIS A 131 -11.57 1.97 6.72
CA HIS A 131 -12.40 3.14 6.98
C HIS A 131 -13.22 3.55 5.76
N ILE A 132 -12.66 3.45 4.54
CA ILE A 132 -13.46 3.68 3.32
C ILE A 132 -14.57 2.63 3.20
N TYR A 133 -14.28 1.36 3.52
CA TYR A 133 -15.33 0.32 3.56
C TYR A 133 -16.46 0.71 4.53
N ASP A 134 -16.09 1.03 5.77
CA ASP A 134 -17.02 1.36 6.85
C ASP A 134 -17.87 2.57 6.46
N GLU A 135 -17.22 3.64 5.99
CA GLU A 135 -17.87 4.86 5.52
C GLU A 135 -18.86 4.58 4.37
N LEU A 136 -18.45 3.86 3.32
CA LEU A 136 -19.34 3.52 2.21
C LEU A 136 -20.45 2.53 2.60
N SER A 137 -20.31 1.80 3.71
CA SER A 137 -21.31 0.83 4.18
C SER A 137 -22.49 1.43 4.92
N TYR A 138 -22.32 2.59 5.54
CA TYR A 138 -23.42 3.31 6.18
C TYR A 138 -24.31 4.07 5.20
N ARG A 139 -23.97 4.09 3.90
CA ARG A 139 -24.68 4.88 2.88
C ARG A 139 -25.50 3.99 1.96
N GLU A 140 -26.82 4.10 2.05
CA GLU A 140 -27.75 3.42 1.15
C GLU A 140 -27.71 4.00 -0.28
N ASP A 141 -27.64 5.33 -0.40
CA ASP A 141 -27.54 6.06 -1.67
C ASP A 141 -26.27 6.90 -1.73
N LEU A 142 -25.46 6.70 -2.79
CA LEU A 142 -24.24 7.47 -3.05
C LEU A 142 -24.47 8.65 -4.00
N ASN A 143 -25.69 8.83 -4.52
CA ASN A 143 -26.02 9.92 -5.45
C ASN A 143 -26.39 11.23 -4.74
N ASN A 144 -26.85 11.18 -3.50
CA ASN A 144 -27.27 12.34 -2.71
C ASN A 144 -26.48 12.50 -1.40
N ILE A 145 -25.15 12.47 -1.50
CA ILE A 145 -24.27 12.66 -0.34
C ILE A 145 -24.15 14.17 -0.03
N PRO A 146 -24.34 14.60 1.23
CA PRO A 146 -24.07 15.98 1.64
C PRO A 146 -22.65 16.44 1.28
N ASN A 147 -22.48 17.74 0.99
CA ASN A 147 -21.17 18.26 0.58
C ASN A 147 -20.08 18.06 1.66
N GLU A 148 -20.42 18.18 2.94
CA GLU A 148 -19.48 17.95 4.05
C GLU A 148 -18.98 16.49 4.06
N ASP A 149 -19.88 15.53 3.88
CA ASP A 149 -19.55 14.11 3.78
C ASP A 149 -18.71 13.79 2.54
N LEU A 150 -18.91 14.49 1.42
CA LEU A 150 -18.05 14.33 0.23
C LEU A 150 -16.62 14.86 0.47
N VAL A 151 -16.47 15.93 1.27
CA VAL A 151 -15.16 16.43 1.68
C VAL A 151 -14.45 15.42 2.59
N HIS A 152 -15.18 14.82 3.53
CA HIS A 152 -14.65 13.77 4.39
C HIS A 152 -14.21 12.53 3.60
N LEU A 153 -15.07 12.04 2.70
CA LEU A 153 -14.76 10.90 1.84
C LEU A 153 -13.55 11.18 0.93
N SER A 154 -13.45 12.40 0.38
CA SER A 154 -12.26 12.81 -0.39
C SER A 154 -10.98 12.76 0.45
N ALA A 155 -11.04 13.19 1.71
CA ALA A 155 -9.91 13.13 2.63
C ALA A 155 -9.53 11.69 2.99
N ASP A 156 -10.51 10.80 3.17
CA ASP A 156 -10.28 9.39 3.48
C ASP A 156 -9.72 8.60 2.30
N ILE A 157 -10.26 8.81 1.09
CA ILE A 157 -9.67 8.28 -0.15
C ILE A 157 -8.24 8.78 -0.30
N LYS A 158 -7.98 10.08 -0.10
CA LYS A 158 -6.62 10.66 -0.17
C LYS A 158 -5.67 10.00 0.82
N ARG A 159 -6.09 9.84 2.08
CA ARG A 159 -5.28 9.22 3.14
C ARG A 159 -4.92 7.78 2.79
N CYS A 160 -5.92 6.97 2.44
CA CYS A 160 -5.70 5.57 2.05
C CYS A 160 -4.80 5.49 0.81
N TYR A 161 -5.12 6.22 -0.25
CA TYR A 161 -4.37 6.22 -1.50
C TYR A 161 -2.89 6.58 -1.30
N LYS A 162 -2.59 7.62 -0.51
CA LYS A 162 -1.20 7.98 -0.19
C LYS A 162 -0.47 6.87 0.56
N GLN A 163 -1.11 6.26 1.57
CA GLN A 163 -0.48 5.19 2.35
C GLN A 163 -0.25 3.94 1.50
N MET A 164 -1.23 3.54 0.69
CA MET A 164 -1.12 2.39 -0.22
C MET A 164 0.03 2.55 -1.22
N ILE A 165 0.20 3.74 -1.79
CA ILE A 165 1.30 3.99 -2.72
C ILE A 165 2.66 3.87 -2.03
N VAL A 166 2.81 4.44 -0.84
CA VAL A 166 4.08 4.34 -0.08
C VAL A 166 4.41 2.88 0.24
N GLU A 167 3.45 2.12 0.75
CA GLU A 167 3.62 0.69 1.04
C GLU A 167 3.90 -0.10 -0.24
N TRP A 168 3.27 0.25 -1.36
CA TRP A 168 3.52 -0.38 -2.65
C TRP A 168 4.95 -0.11 -3.15
N ILE A 169 5.48 1.11 -3.00
CA ILE A 169 6.87 1.42 -3.38
C ILE A 169 7.86 0.61 -2.52
N TYR A 170 7.62 0.48 -1.21
CA TYR A 170 8.44 -0.37 -0.33
C TYR A 170 8.35 -1.85 -0.72
N TYR A 171 7.15 -2.34 -1.04
CA TYR A 171 6.96 -3.70 -1.53
C TYR A 171 7.70 -3.94 -2.86
N MET A 172 7.63 -3.00 -3.81
CA MET A 172 8.35 -3.11 -5.08
C MET A 172 9.87 -3.16 -4.88
N ASN A 173 10.40 -2.38 -3.92
CA ASN A 173 11.82 -2.44 -3.55
C ASN A 173 12.20 -3.81 -2.96
N TYR A 174 11.41 -4.32 -2.00
CA TYR A 174 11.60 -5.66 -1.43
C TYR A 174 11.56 -6.73 -2.52
N LEU A 175 10.58 -6.67 -3.41
CA LEU A 175 10.39 -7.64 -4.48
C LEU A 175 11.58 -7.63 -5.44
N LYS A 176 12.14 -6.45 -5.74
CA LYS A 176 13.36 -6.34 -6.56
C LYS A 176 14.54 -7.08 -5.94
N ARG A 177 14.74 -6.96 -4.62
CA ARG A 177 15.87 -7.55 -3.92
C ARG A 177 15.74 -9.06 -3.73
N GLU A 178 14.56 -9.51 -3.28
CA GLU A 178 14.38 -10.91 -2.87
C GLU A 178 13.81 -11.79 -4.00
N TYR A 179 13.04 -11.21 -4.93
CA TYR A 179 12.36 -11.97 -6.00
C TYR A 179 12.42 -11.25 -7.36
N PRO A 180 13.60 -11.07 -7.98
CA PRO A 180 13.77 -10.29 -9.22
C PRO A 180 12.85 -10.70 -10.38
N PHE A 181 12.52 -12.00 -10.49
CA PHE A 181 11.59 -12.51 -11.49
C PHE A 181 10.16 -11.97 -11.30
N LEU A 182 9.66 -11.97 -10.07
CA LEU A 182 8.36 -11.41 -9.72
C LEU A 182 8.35 -9.88 -9.87
N TYR A 183 9.46 -9.23 -9.55
CA TYR A 183 9.61 -7.79 -9.76
C TYR A 183 9.43 -7.37 -11.22
N SER A 184 10.06 -8.09 -12.16
CA SER A 184 9.88 -7.83 -13.60
C SER A 184 8.40 -7.91 -14.03
N LEU A 185 7.64 -8.85 -13.46
CA LEU A 185 6.20 -8.96 -13.70
C LEU A 185 5.42 -7.79 -13.06
N ALA A 186 5.75 -7.42 -11.83
CA ALA A 186 5.10 -6.33 -11.11
C ALA A 186 5.33 -4.97 -11.78
N VAL A 187 6.52 -4.73 -12.36
CA VAL A 187 6.82 -3.53 -13.15
C VAL A 187 5.89 -3.41 -14.37
N ARG A 188 5.54 -4.52 -15.04
CA ARG A 188 4.59 -4.53 -16.16
C ARG A 188 3.16 -4.24 -15.73
N LYS A 189 2.81 -4.57 -14.48
CA LYS A 189 1.50 -4.33 -13.87
C LYS A 189 1.46 -3.02 -13.06
N ASN A 190 2.43 -2.13 -13.25
CA ASN A 190 2.51 -0.89 -12.50
C ASN A 190 1.25 -0.03 -12.76
N PRO A 191 0.47 0.33 -11.71
CA PRO A 191 -0.78 1.08 -11.84
C PRO A 191 -0.61 2.51 -12.36
N PHE A 192 0.62 3.01 -12.46
CA PHE A 192 0.97 4.35 -12.95
C PHE A 192 1.48 4.37 -14.39
N THR A 193 1.49 3.23 -15.08
CA THR A 193 1.87 3.17 -16.51
C THR A 193 0.65 3.28 -17.42
N LYS A 194 0.81 3.82 -18.64
CA LYS A 194 -0.28 4.17 -19.58
C LYS A 194 -1.30 3.04 -19.84
N GLN A 195 -0.95 1.77 -19.66
CA GLN A 195 -1.89 0.65 -19.81
C GLN A 195 -2.88 0.49 -18.65
N ALA A 196 -2.57 0.98 -17.45
CA ALA A 196 -3.42 0.78 -16.28
C ALA A 196 -4.69 1.65 -16.29
N VAL A 197 -4.70 2.76 -17.05
CA VAL A 197 -5.82 3.72 -17.10
C VAL A 197 -6.64 3.60 -18.38
N LEU A 198 -6.16 2.86 -19.40
CA LEU A 198 -6.79 2.78 -20.72
C LEU A 198 -7.83 1.66 -20.89
N ASN A 199 -8.17 0.91 -19.84
CA ASN A 199 -9.24 -0.10 -19.90
C ASN A 199 -10.65 0.47 -19.66
N LYS A 200 -10.84 1.79 -19.80
CA LYS A 200 -12.16 2.44 -19.73
C LYS A 200 -12.24 3.57 -20.74
N SER A 201 -12.48 3.18 -21.99
CA SER A 201 -13.00 4.04 -23.06
C SER A 201 -14.08 3.28 -23.78
#